data_AF-E0P2M9-F1
#
_entry.id   AF-E0P2M9-F1
#
_cell.length_a   1.000
_cell.length_b   1.000
_cell.length_c   1.000
_cell.angle_alpha   90.00
_cell.angle_beta   90.00
_cell.angle_gamma   90.00
#
_symmetry.space_group_name_H-M   'P 1'
#
loop_
_entity.id
_entity.type
_entity.pdbx_description
1 polymer ?
#
loop_
_entity_poly.entity_id
_entity_poly.type
_entity_poly.pdbx_seq_one_letter_code
_entity_poly.pdbx_strand_id
1 'polypeptide(L)'
;MLLELKSVSCGYGEKAIFQDISFSVARGETLCLLGPNGVGKTTLLKTILGLLPPMAGEILLSGENISAWTVEERARRIAYVPQMHTPPFPFTVHDVVVMGRAAHISSFGIPGKRIAGLQTMRSRCSASDILPKRSTRRSAAVSVSSSSSRAPSHSSRSSCA
;
A
#
# COMPACT_ATOMS: atom_id res chain seq x y z
N MET A 1 11.20 11.88 8.75
CA MET A 1 9.95 11.09 8.61
C MET A 1 10.16 10.02 7.55
N LEU A 2 9.20 9.09 7.37
CA LEU A 2 9.27 8.09 6.30
C LEU A 2 8.65 8.61 5.00
N LEU A 3 7.45 9.20 5.06
CA LEU A 3 6.77 9.81 3.93
C LEU A 3 6.42 11.26 4.29
N GLU A 4 6.66 12.18 3.37
CA GLU A 4 6.28 13.59 3.53
C GLU A 4 5.67 14.10 2.22
N LEU A 5 4.51 14.74 2.32
CA LEU A 5 3.89 15.51 1.25
C LEU A 5 3.98 16.98 1.64
N LYS A 6 4.49 17.82 0.73
CA LYS A 6 4.62 19.26 0.93
C LYS A 6 3.86 19.99 -0.17
N SER A 7 2.74 20.60 0.21
CA SER A 7 1.86 21.39 -0.67
C SER A 7 1.50 20.68 -1.96
N VAL A 8 1.19 19.38 -1.86
CA VAL A 8 0.96 18.52 -3.01
C VAL A 8 -0.42 18.79 -3.59
N SER A 9 -0.47 19.08 -4.89
CA SER A 9 -1.71 19.16 -5.66
C SER A 9 -1.75 18.03 -6.67
N CYS A 10 -2.88 17.34 -6.79
CA CYS A 10 -3.02 16.21 -7.71
C CYS A 10 -4.38 16.20 -8.42
N GLY A 11 -4.37 15.72 -9.66
CA GLY A 11 -5.50 15.83 -10.58
C GLY A 11 -5.20 15.18 -11.93
N TYR A 12 -6.11 15.38 -12.87
CA TYR A 12 -5.98 14.87 -14.24
C TYR A 12 -6.11 16.02 -15.23
N GLY A 13 -5.14 16.14 -16.14
CA GLY A 13 -5.06 17.28 -17.06
C GLY A 13 -4.98 18.59 -16.26
N GLU A 14 -5.87 19.53 -16.56
CA GLU A 14 -5.96 20.81 -15.85
C GLU A 14 -6.85 20.77 -14.60
N LYS A 15 -7.57 19.67 -14.37
CA LYS A 15 -8.50 19.55 -13.25
C LYS A 15 -7.80 19.01 -12.01
N ALA A 16 -7.51 19.89 -11.07
CA ALA A 16 -7.09 19.51 -9.72
C ALA A 16 -8.25 18.85 -8.95
N ILE A 17 -7.98 17.68 -8.37
CA ILE A 17 -8.90 16.98 -7.45
C ILE A 17 -8.58 17.37 -6.01
N PHE A 18 -7.29 17.46 -5.69
CA PHE A 18 -6.81 17.97 -4.41
C PHE A 18 -5.79 19.07 -4.63
N GLN A 19 -5.76 20.03 -3.70
CA GLN A 19 -4.86 21.18 -3.72
C GLN A 19 -4.22 21.32 -2.33
N ASP A 20 -2.94 21.66 -2.31
CA ASP A 20 -2.16 21.99 -1.11
C ASP A 20 -2.24 20.96 0.04
N ILE A 21 -2.13 19.67 -0.30
CA ILE A 21 -2.06 18.62 0.73
C ILE A 21 -0.65 18.59 1.34
N SER A 22 -0.59 18.81 2.65
CA SER A 22 0.64 18.65 3.43
C SER A 22 0.42 17.72 4.62
N PHE A 23 1.16 16.62 4.67
CA PHE A 23 1.20 15.74 5.84
C PHE A 23 2.48 14.91 5.83
N SER A 24 2.81 14.31 6.98
CA SER A 24 3.92 13.38 7.10
C SER A 24 3.49 12.10 7.81
N VAL A 25 4.19 11.01 7.53
CA VAL A 25 4.02 9.70 8.16
C VAL A 25 5.39 9.23 8.64
N ALA A 26 5.50 8.93 9.93
CA ALA A 26 6.72 8.41 10.50
C ALA A 26 6.90 6.91 10.19
N ARG A 27 8.11 6.41 10.41
CA ARG A 27 8.41 5.00 10.20
C ARG A 27 7.63 4.15 11.21
N GLY A 28 6.89 3.14 10.72
CA GLY A 28 6.08 2.25 11.54
C GLY A 28 4.66 2.75 11.80
N GLU A 29 4.32 3.96 11.34
CA GLU A 29 2.95 4.45 11.40
C GLU A 29 2.08 3.88 10.29
N THR A 30 0.78 3.79 10.56
CA THR A 30 -0.23 3.38 9.59
C THR A 30 -1.17 4.55 9.35
N LEU A 31 -1.16 5.07 8.12
CA LEU A 31 -2.08 6.11 7.68
C LEU A 31 -3.30 5.49 7.01
N CYS A 32 -4.50 5.86 7.47
CA CYS A 32 -5.75 5.45 6.84
C CYS A 32 -6.37 6.63 6.06
N LEU A 33 -6.61 6.43 4.76
CA LEU A 33 -7.27 7.43 3.91
C LEU A 33 -8.76 7.09 3.78
N LEU A 34 -9.60 7.90 4.41
CA LEU A 34 -11.06 7.70 4.44
C LEU A 34 -11.77 8.75 3.58
N GLY A 35 -12.93 8.38 3.03
CA GLY A 35 -13.79 9.28 2.27
C GLY A 35 -14.75 8.53 1.35
N PRO A 36 -15.74 9.22 0.75
CA PRO A 36 -16.70 8.61 -0.17
C PRO A 36 -16.02 8.12 -1.47
N ASN A 37 -16.69 7.21 -2.18
CA ASN A 37 -16.24 6.79 -3.51
C ASN A 37 -16.25 7.99 -4.46
N GLY A 38 -15.21 8.12 -5.30
CA GLY A 38 -15.08 9.23 -6.24
C GLY A 38 -14.40 10.50 -5.69
N VAL A 39 -14.09 10.59 -4.39
CA VAL A 39 -13.38 11.75 -3.81
C VAL A 39 -11.92 11.88 -4.29
N GLY A 40 -11.37 10.86 -4.95
CA GLY A 40 -10.00 10.90 -5.48
C GLY A 40 -8.95 10.19 -4.64
N LYS A 41 -9.32 9.36 -3.65
CA LYS A 41 -8.35 8.59 -2.83
C LYS A 41 -7.34 7.82 -3.68
N THR A 42 -7.83 7.15 -4.72
CA THR A 42 -6.97 6.42 -5.65
C THR A 42 -6.07 7.35 -6.45
N THR A 43 -6.52 8.57 -6.78
CA THR A 43 -5.69 9.60 -7.41
C THR A 43 -4.55 10.00 -6.47
N LEU A 44 -4.85 10.32 -5.21
CA LEU A 44 -3.84 10.67 -4.21
C LEU A 44 -2.82 9.53 -4.01
N LEU A 45 -3.30 8.29 -3.88
CA LEU A 45 -2.44 7.12 -3.79
C LEU A 45 -1.56 6.97 -5.04
N LYS A 46 -2.11 7.10 -6.25
CA LYS A 46 -1.32 7.06 -7.49
C LYS A 46 -0.26 8.16 -7.53
N THR A 47 -0.55 9.34 -6.99
CA THR A 47 0.44 10.43 -6.90
C THR A 47 1.55 10.12 -5.90
N ILE A 48 1.23 9.56 -4.73
CA ILE A 48 2.22 9.12 -3.74
C ILE A 48 3.10 7.98 -4.30
N LEU A 49 2.51 7.07 -5.07
CA LEU A 49 3.26 6.03 -5.81
C LEU A 49 4.05 6.60 -7.01
N GLY A 50 3.87 7.89 -7.31
CA GLY A 50 4.36 8.61 -8.48
C GLY A 50 3.97 7.98 -9.83
N LEU A 51 2.88 7.23 -9.86
CA LEU A 51 2.22 6.75 -11.09
C LEU A 51 1.44 7.87 -11.79
N LEU A 52 1.14 8.93 -11.04
CA LEU A 52 0.55 10.18 -11.52
C LEU A 52 1.44 11.32 -11.03
N PRO A 53 2.09 12.10 -11.90
CA PRO A 53 2.93 13.22 -11.45
C PRO A 53 2.08 14.24 -10.68
N PRO A 54 2.60 14.83 -9.59
CA PRO A 54 1.92 15.93 -8.91
C PRO A 54 1.85 17.15 -9.83
N MET A 55 0.76 17.92 -9.72
CA MET A 55 0.61 19.19 -10.45
C MET A 55 1.41 20.32 -9.79
N ALA A 56 1.61 20.22 -8.47
CA ALA A 56 2.41 21.12 -7.67
C ALA A 56 2.89 20.41 -6.38
N GLY A 57 3.90 20.98 -5.75
CA GLY A 57 4.48 20.47 -4.51
C GLY A 57 5.47 19.32 -4.72
N GLU A 58 5.92 18.73 -3.62
CA GLU A 58 6.87 17.62 -3.63
C GLU A 58 6.48 16.49 -2.67
N ILE A 59 6.90 15.28 -3.02
CA ILE A 59 6.69 14.08 -2.22
C ILE A 59 8.07 13.49 -1.91
N LEU A 60 8.36 13.37 -0.62
CA LEU A 60 9.62 12.83 -0.12
C LEU A 60 9.39 11.48 0.53
N LEU A 61 10.26 10.51 0.23
CA LEU A 61 10.31 9.24 0.93
C LEU A 61 11.70 9.09 1.56
N SER A 62 11.76 8.95 2.88
CA SER A 62 13.00 8.95 3.68
C SER A 62 13.89 10.18 3.42
N GLY A 63 13.28 11.34 3.14
CA GLY A 63 13.98 12.60 2.87
C GLY A 63 14.38 12.83 1.41
N GLU A 64 14.17 11.84 0.52
CA GLU A 64 14.50 11.96 -0.90
C GLU A 64 13.23 12.19 -1.75
N ASN A 65 13.31 13.06 -2.76
CA ASN A 65 12.19 13.33 -3.65
C ASN A 65 11.94 12.16 -4.62
N ILE A 66 10.75 11.57 -4.55
CA ILE A 66 10.39 10.38 -5.34
C ILE A 66 10.39 10.63 -6.85
N SER A 67 10.30 11.89 -7.27
CA SER A 67 10.28 12.29 -8.68
C SER A 67 11.64 12.14 -9.35
N ALA A 68 12.72 12.13 -8.56
CA ALA A 68 14.09 11.94 -9.05
C ALA A 68 14.47 10.45 -9.22
N TRP A 69 13.65 9.53 -8.69
CA TRP A 69 13.95 8.11 -8.68
C TRP A 69 13.62 7.42 -10.01
N THR A 70 14.43 6.43 -10.37
CA THR A 70 14.07 5.50 -11.45
C THR A 70 12.93 4.58 -11.03
N VAL A 71 12.33 3.90 -12.02
CA VAL A 71 11.28 2.91 -11.76
C VAL A 71 11.78 1.78 -10.86
N GLU A 72 13.02 1.32 -11.05
CA GLU A 72 13.65 0.27 -10.24
C GLU A 72 13.90 0.73 -8.80
N GLU A 73 14.38 1.95 -8.61
CA GLU A 73 14.61 2.53 -7.28
C GLU A 73 13.33 2.64 -6.47
N ARG A 74 12.25 3.02 -7.15
CA ARG A 74 10.92 3.10 -6.55
C ARG A 74 10.35 1.73 -6.23
N ALA A 75 10.44 0.78 -7.16
CA ALA A 75 9.92 -0.58 -6.97
C ALA A 75 10.63 -1.34 -5.84
N ARG A 76 11.87 -0.97 -5.49
CA ARG A 76 12.61 -1.53 -4.35
C ARG A 76 12.17 -0.97 -2.98
N ARG A 77 11.49 0.17 -2.95
CA ARG A 77 11.16 0.91 -1.71
C ARG A 77 9.65 0.98 -1.44
N ILE A 78 8.84 0.90 -2.49
CA ILE A 78 7.39 1.06 -2.42
C ILE A 78 6.72 -0.19 -3.01
N ALA A 79 5.81 -0.78 -2.24
CA ALA A 79 4.92 -1.84 -2.70
C ALA A 79 3.49 -1.31 -2.81
N TYR A 80 2.78 -1.69 -3.86
CA TYR A 80 1.38 -1.32 -4.09
C TYR A 80 0.51 -2.57 -4.26
N VAL A 81 -0.57 -2.64 -3.48
CA VAL A 81 -1.58 -3.68 -3.60
C VAL A 81 -2.81 -3.07 -4.27
N PRO A 82 -3.12 -3.42 -5.55
CA PRO A 82 -4.24 -2.85 -6.26
C PRO A 82 -5.58 -3.33 -5.67
N GLN A 83 -6.59 -2.45 -5.70
CA GLN A 83 -7.94 -2.74 -5.19
C GLN A 83 -8.60 -3.94 -5.90
N MET A 84 -8.37 -4.08 -7.21
CA MET A 84 -8.73 -5.28 -7.97
C MET A 84 -7.63 -5.59 -8.98
N HIS A 85 -7.27 -6.87 -9.08
CA HIS A 85 -6.45 -7.39 -10.15
C HIS A 85 -7.13 -8.67 -10.67
N THR A 86 -7.44 -8.69 -11.97
CA THR A 86 -7.81 -9.93 -12.66
C THR A 86 -6.61 -10.28 -13.52
N PRO A 87 -5.79 -11.27 -13.14
CA PRO A 87 -4.62 -11.60 -13.94
C PRO A 87 -5.09 -12.14 -15.30
N PRO A 88 -4.42 -11.74 -16.41
CA PRO A 88 -4.79 -12.19 -17.76
C PRO A 88 -4.58 -13.70 -17.95
N PHE A 89 -3.78 -14.34 -17.08
CA PHE A 89 -3.45 -15.76 -17.11
C PHE A 89 -3.60 -16.39 -15.71
N PRO A 90 -3.85 -17.71 -15.63
CA PRO A 90 -3.94 -18.41 -14.35
C PRO A 90 -2.54 -18.59 -13.75
N PHE A 91 -2.08 -17.59 -13.00
CA PHE A 91 -0.87 -17.69 -12.19
C PHE A 91 -1.16 -18.39 -10.86
N THR A 92 -0.21 -19.18 -10.36
CA THR A 92 -0.30 -19.64 -8.97
C THR A 92 0.05 -18.50 -8.02
N VAL A 93 -0.38 -18.58 -6.76
CA VAL A 93 0.05 -17.59 -5.75
C VAL A 93 1.57 -17.56 -5.62
N HIS A 94 2.23 -18.71 -5.79
CA HIS A 94 3.68 -18.75 -5.83
C HIS A 94 4.24 -17.82 -6.91
N ASP A 95 3.75 -17.91 -8.14
CA ASP A 95 4.23 -17.12 -9.28
C ASP A 95 4.02 -15.62 -9.06
N VAL A 96 2.86 -15.23 -8.52
CA VAL A 96 2.57 -13.82 -8.19
C VAL A 96 3.54 -13.28 -7.13
N VAL A 97 3.83 -14.08 -6.10
CA VAL A 97 4.76 -13.69 -5.03
C VAL A 97 6.19 -13.60 -5.54
N VAL A 98 6.61 -14.51 -6.42
CA VAL A 98 7.92 -14.44 -7.08
C VAL A 98 8.02 -13.19 -7.94
N MET A 99 6.98 -12.89 -8.73
CA MET A 99 6.94 -11.71 -9.60
C MET A 99 6.99 -10.41 -8.80
N GLY A 100 6.32 -10.34 -7.64
CA GLY A 100 6.39 -9.20 -6.72
C GLY A 100 7.80 -8.94 -6.15
N ARG A 101 8.74 -9.88 -6.32
CA ARG A 101 10.13 -9.74 -5.90
C ARG A 101 11.10 -9.42 -7.03
N ALA A 102 10.63 -9.28 -8.27
CA ALA A 102 11.47 -9.03 -9.43
C ALA A 102 12.43 -7.83 -9.23
N ALA A 103 11.98 -6.76 -8.56
CA ALA A 103 12.81 -5.58 -8.26
C ALA A 103 14.03 -5.85 -7.35
N HIS A 104 14.04 -7.00 -6.65
CA HIS A 104 15.13 -7.46 -5.78
C HIS A 104 15.93 -8.63 -6.38
N ILE A 105 15.55 -9.11 -7.57
CA ILE A 105 16.26 -10.15 -8.31
C ILE A 105 17.07 -9.44 -9.40
N SER A 106 18.31 -9.86 -9.65
CA SER A 106 19.11 -9.28 -10.73
C SER A 106 18.41 -9.47 -12.09
N SER A 107 18.64 -8.58 -13.06
CA SER A 107 17.89 -8.54 -14.35
C SER A 107 17.92 -9.84 -15.17
N PHE A 108 18.83 -10.78 -14.85
CA PHE A 108 18.92 -12.12 -15.45
C PHE A 108 19.04 -13.23 -14.38
N GLY A 109 18.72 -12.92 -13.13
CA GLY A 109 18.77 -13.85 -12.03
C GLY A 109 17.64 -14.87 -12.12
N ILE A 110 17.97 -16.15 -12.12
CA ILE A 110 16.99 -17.21 -11.93
C ILE A 110 16.50 -17.11 -10.47
N PRO A 111 15.18 -17.11 -10.20
CA PRO A 111 14.67 -17.16 -8.84
C PRO A 111 15.21 -18.43 -8.15
N GLY A 112 16.19 -18.27 -7.26
CA GLY A 112 16.79 -19.40 -6.54
C GLY A 112 15.79 -20.06 -5.58
N LYS A 113 16.05 -21.31 -5.18
CA LYS A 113 15.19 -22.10 -4.24
C LYS A 113 14.91 -21.40 -2.90
N ARG A 114 15.60 -20.32 -2.56
CA ARG A 114 15.42 -19.49 -1.36
C ARG A 114 14.89 -18.10 -1.71
N ILE A 115 13.67 -18.05 -2.21
CA ILE A 115 12.89 -16.80 -2.17
C ILE A 115 12.44 -16.62 -0.71
N ALA A 116 13.24 -15.90 0.08
CA ALA A 116 13.08 -15.65 1.54
C ALA A 116 11.75 -14.97 1.99
N GLY A 117 10.71 -14.99 1.16
CA GLY A 117 9.42 -14.34 1.41
C GLY A 117 8.23 -15.30 1.27
N LEU A 118 8.39 -16.42 0.56
CA LEU A 118 7.30 -17.39 0.37
C LEU A 118 6.93 -18.10 1.67
N GLN A 119 7.93 -18.45 2.49
CA GLN A 119 7.70 -19.01 3.83
C GLN A 119 7.07 -17.98 4.77
N THR A 120 7.54 -16.73 4.72
CA THR A 120 7.03 -15.62 5.53
C THR A 120 5.57 -15.27 5.19
N MET A 121 5.21 -15.29 3.90
CA MET A 121 3.84 -14.99 3.47
C MET A 121 2.86 -16.10 3.87
N ARG A 122 3.27 -17.37 3.76
CA ARG A 122 2.48 -18.52 4.28
C ARG A 122 2.21 -18.45 5.78
N SER A 123 3.12 -17.86 6.56
CA SER A 123 2.95 -17.71 8.00
C SER A 123 2.08 -16.52 8.42
N ARG A 124 1.87 -15.54 7.53
CA ARG A 124 1.18 -14.27 7.84
C ARG A 124 -0.19 -14.13 7.19
N CYS A 125 -0.45 -14.87 6.13
CA CYS A 125 -1.73 -14.88 5.41
C CYS A 125 -2.40 -16.25 5.61
N SER A 126 -3.69 -16.28 5.93
CA SER A 126 -4.43 -17.54 6.08
C SER A 126 -4.54 -18.26 4.73
N ALA A 127 -4.57 -19.59 4.75
CA ALA A 127 -4.74 -20.40 3.53
C ALA A 127 -6.02 -20.02 2.77
N SER A 128 -7.06 -19.53 3.46
CA SER A 128 -8.30 -19.02 2.86
C SER A 128 -8.11 -17.79 1.96
N ASP A 129 -7.07 -16.99 2.20
CA ASP A 129 -6.74 -15.77 1.45
C ASP A 129 -5.87 -16.06 0.22
N ILE A 130 -5.26 -17.26 0.19
CA ILE A 130 -4.23 -17.70 -0.77
C ILE A 130 -4.74 -18.82 -1.70
N LEU A 131 -5.96 -19.34 -1.51
CA LEU A 131 -6.46 -20.44 -2.34
C LEU A 131 -6.61 -20.01 -3.82
N PRO A 132 -6.18 -20.86 -4.77
CA PRO A 132 -6.45 -20.66 -6.18
C PRO A 132 -7.93 -20.96 -6.42
N LYS A 133 -8.80 -19.97 -6.18
CA LYS A 133 -10.16 -20.04 -6.72
C LYS A 133 -10.00 -19.95 -8.23
N ARG A 134 -10.11 -21.10 -8.94
CA ARG A 134 -10.34 -21.13 -10.39
C ARG A 134 -11.41 -20.07 -10.67
N SER A 135 -11.04 -19.07 -11.46
CA SER A 135 -11.72 -17.78 -11.59
C SER A 135 -13.05 -17.87 -12.34
N THR A 136 -13.99 -18.69 -11.87
CA THR A 136 -15.31 -18.84 -12.53
C THR A 136 -16.51 -18.87 -11.60
N ARG A 137 -16.42 -18.80 -10.26
CA ARG A 137 -17.65 -18.72 -9.45
C ARG A 137 -17.58 -17.88 -8.17
N ARG A 138 -18.30 -16.76 -8.27
CA ARG A 138 -19.12 -16.00 -7.30
C ARG A 138 -18.48 -15.32 -6.09
N SER A 139 -18.85 -14.04 -6.02
CA SER A 139 -18.72 -13.06 -4.95
C SER A 139 -19.03 -13.62 -3.56
N ALA A 140 -18.18 -13.30 -2.59
CA ALA A 140 -18.55 -13.29 -1.18
C ALA A 140 -17.82 -12.11 -0.52
N ALA A 141 -18.60 -11.21 0.06
CA ALA A 141 -18.15 -10.06 0.82
C ALA A 141 -17.28 -10.51 2.00
N VAL A 142 -16.15 -9.83 2.22
CA VAL A 142 -15.32 -10.01 3.41
C VAL A 142 -15.67 -8.89 4.38
N SER A 143 -16.42 -9.24 5.43
CA SER A 143 -16.59 -8.43 6.63
C SER A 143 -15.37 -8.61 7.51
N VAL A 144 -14.69 -7.51 7.88
CA VAL A 144 -13.60 -7.54 8.85
C VAL A 144 -14.15 -7.09 10.19
N SER A 145 -14.26 -8.03 11.13
CA SER A 145 -14.52 -7.80 12.55
C SER A 145 -13.26 -7.21 13.20
N SER A 146 -13.41 -6.04 13.84
CA SER A 146 -12.37 -5.43 14.66
C SER A 146 -12.34 -6.09 16.04
N SER A 147 -11.27 -6.82 16.35
CA SER A 147 -10.97 -7.25 17.72
C SER A 147 -10.40 -6.07 18.50
N SER A 148 -11.22 -5.45 19.34
CA SER A 148 -10.77 -4.44 20.30
C SER A 148 -9.92 -5.10 21.39
N SER A 149 -8.64 -4.78 21.41
CA SER A 149 -7.79 -5.06 22.57
C SER A 149 -8.05 -3.99 23.64
N ARG A 150 -8.46 -4.46 24.81
CA ARG A 150 -8.70 -3.65 26.02
C ARG A 150 -7.45 -2.88 26.41
N ALA A 151 -7.57 -1.56 26.52
CA ALA A 151 -6.63 -0.72 27.25
C ALA A 151 -6.87 -0.86 28.78
N PRO A 152 -5.83 -0.73 29.62
CA PRO A 152 -5.93 -0.88 31.07
C PRO A 152 -6.57 0.36 31.71
N SER A 153 -7.52 0.13 32.61
CA SER A 153 -8.19 1.16 33.40
C SER A 153 -7.27 1.69 34.51
N HIS A 154 -6.83 2.94 34.39
CA HIS A 154 -6.38 3.74 35.53
C HIS A 154 -7.59 4.17 36.35
N SER A 155 -7.70 3.69 37.60
CA SER A 155 -8.66 4.17 38.59
C SER A 155 -8.00 5.25 39.46
N SER A 156 -8.16 6.51 39.07
CA SER A 156 -7.95 7.63 39.99
C SER A 156 -9.27 7.97 40.69
N ARG A 157 -9.24 7.88 42.01
CA ARG A 157 -10.30 8.36 42.92
C ARG A 157 -10.55 9.85 42.68
N SER A 158 -11.81 10.25 42.60
CA SER A 158 -12.25 11.59 43.02
C SER A 158 -13.68 11.51 43.55
N SER A 159 -13.78 11.63 44.88
CA SER A 159 -14.99 11.94 45.63
C SER A 159 -15.25 13.45 45.53
N CYS A 160 -16.50 13.81 45.21
CA CYS A 160 -17.20 15.10 45.36
C CYS A 160 -18.45 14.98 44.45
N ALA A 161 -19.70 15.11 44.87
CA ALA A 161 -20.32 15.53 46.11
C ALA A 161 -21.63 14.73 46.32
#